data_AF-A0A0N0XD11-F1
#
_entry.id   AF-A0A0N0XD11-F1
#
_cell.length_a   1.000
_cell.length_b   1.000
_cell.length_c   1.000
_cell.angle_alpha   90.00
_cell.angle_beta   90.00
_cell.angle_gamma   90.00
#
_symmetry.space_group_name_H-M   'P 1'
#
loop_
_entity.id
_entity.type
_entity.pdbx_description
1 polymer ?
#
loop_
_entity_poly.entity_id
_entity_poly.type
_entity_poly.pdbx_seq_one_letter_code
_entity_poly.pdbx_strand_id
1 'polypeptide(L)'
;MDIQVISHDGEPQYAVLPWDQYQALLKAAGLADKSHLQTAGATSGSGATTATTELPGFDQLGALRKAKGLEVATLARTVGISPSYLELIENGTRQPDSAIKRSLAWELGVPGWRGEP
;
A
#
# COMPACT_ATOMS: atom_id res chain seq x y z
N MET A 1 -27.31 -16.34 11.52
CA MET A 1 -27.12 -15.67 10.22
C MET A 1 -27.09 -14.19 10.56
N ASP A 2 -25.93 -13.70 11.01
CA ASP A 2 -25.78 -12.34 11.54
C ASP A 2 -24.85 -11.58 10.62
N ILE A 3 -25.44 -10.96 9.60
CA ILE A 3 -24.76 -9.98 8.77
C ILE A 3 -25.02 -8.63 9.43
N GLN A 4 -23.98 -8.00 9.97
CA GLN A 4 -24.12 -6.70 10.60
C GLN A 4 -24.03 -5.62 9.54
N VAL A 5 -25.11 -4.87 9.37
CA VAL A 5 -25.18 -3.74 8.44
C VAL A 5 -25.04 -2.45 9.23
N ILE A 6 -23.99 -1.68 8.92
CA ILE A 6 -23.75 -0.36 9.50
C ILE A 6 -24.37 0.66 8.55
N SER A 7 -25.35 1.41 9.06
CA SER A 7 -26.05 2.47 8.34
C SER A 7 -25.53 3.83 8.78
N HIS A 8 -25.43 4.77 7.85
CA HIS A 8 -25.14 6.17 8.16
C HIS A 8 -26.10 7.05 7.36
N ASP A 9 -26.77 7.95 8.07
CA ASP A 9 -27.91 8.76 7.59
C ASP A 9 -29.12 7.94 7.08
N GLY A 10 -29.34 6.76 7.64
CA GLY A 10 -30.49 5.90 7.28
C GLY A 10 -30.25 4.98 6.09
N GLU A 11 -29.12 5.12 5.38
CA GLU A 11 -28.73 4.22 4.29
C GLU A 11 -27.65 3.22 4.72
N PRO A 12 -27.75 1.95 4.29
CA PRO A 12 -26.75 0.94 4.58
C PRO A 12 -25.48 1.21 3.76
N GLN A 13 -24.36 1.51 4.44
CA GLN A 13 -23.10 1.82 3.78
C GLN A 13 -22.11 0.66 3.83
N TYR A 14 -22.15 -0.15 4.89
CA TYR A 14 -21.22 -1.26 5.08
C TYR A 14 -21.94 -2.48 5.62
N ALA A 15 -21.56 -3.66 5.14
CA ALA A 15 -21.97 -4.94 5.69
C ALA A 15 -20.73 -5.74 6.10
N VAL A 16 -20.72 -6.22 7.34
CA VAL A 16 -19.67 -7.12 7.84
C VAL A 16 -20.16 -8.55 7.66
N LEU A 17 -19.41 -9.32 6.87
CA LEU A 17 -19.70 -10.74 6.63
C LEU A 17 -18.58 -11.62 7.21
N PRO A 18 -18.94 -12.80 7.75
CA PRO A 18 -17.97 -13.86 7.99
C PRO A 18 -17.23 -14.22 6.70
N TRP A 19 -15.93 -14.51 6.83
CA TRP A 19 -15.03 -14.68 5.68
C TRP A 19 -15.49 -15.76 4.70
N ASP A 20 -15.96 -16.91 5.19
CA ASP A 20 -16.47 -18.01 4.36
C ASP A 20 -17.66 -17.58 3.48
N GLN A 21 -18.51 -16.68 3.99
CA GLN A 21 -19.71 -16.21 3.29
C GLN A 21 -19.35 -15.21 2.19
N TYR A 22 -18.34 -14.36 2.42
CA TYR A 22 -17.80 -13.49 1.39
C TYR A 22 -17.19 -14.30 0.23
N GLN A 23 -16.47 -15.39 0.55
CA GLN A 23 -15.91 -16.28 -0.48
C GLN A 23 -17.01 -16.98 -1.29
N ALA A 24 -18.08 -17.43 -0.63
CA ALA A 24 -19.23 -18.03 -1.32
C ALA A 24 -19.91 -17.05 -2.29
N LEU A 25 -20.02 -15.76 -1.91
CA LEU A 25 -20.56 -14.71 -2.78
C LEU A 25 -19.66 -14.44 -3.99
N LEU A 26 -18.35 -14.35 -3.80
CA LEU A 26 -17.39 -14.20 -4.92
C LEU A 26 -17.48 -15.38 -5.89
N LYS A 27 -17.62 -16.60 -5.37
CA LYS A 27 -17.78 -17.81 -6.17
C LYS A 27 -19.11 -17.84 -6.93
N ALA A 28 -20.20 -17.45 -6.29
CA ALA A 28 -21.52 -17.39 -6.91
C ALA A 28 -21.63 -16.28 -7.98
N ALA A 29 -20.92 -15.17 -7.77
CA ALA A 29 -20.86 -14.05 -8.72
C ALA A 29 -19.93 -14.31 -9.92
N GLY A 30 -19.32 -15.50 -10.02
CA GLY A 30 -18.41 -15.84 -11.12
C GLY A 30 -17.08 -15.07 -11.11
N LEU A 31 -16.77 -14.36 -10.01
CA LEU A 31 -15.58 -13.52 -9.82
C LEU A 31 -14.39 -14.30 -9.24
N ALA A 32 -14.50 -15.62 -9.08
CA ALA A 32 -13.47 -16.47 -8.48
C ALA A 32 -12.20 -16.63 -9.35
N ASP A 33 -12.16 -16.05 -10.55
CA ASP A 33 -11.05 -16.17 -11.49
C ASP A 33 -10.45 -14.79 -11.80
N LYS A 34 -9.68 -14.22 -10.84
CA LYS A 34 -8.47 -13.40 -11.12
C LYS A 34 -7.70 -12.77 -9.94
N SER A 35 -8.03 -13.00 -8.66
CA SER A 35 -7.28 -12.30 -7.59
C SER A 35 -7.15 -13.06 -6.27
N HIS A 36 -6.76 -14.33 -6.29
CA HIS A 36 -6.24 -14.99 -5.08
C HIS A 36 -5.25 -16.12 -5.40
N LEU A 37 -4.21 -15.80 -6.16
CA LEU A 37 -2.88 -16.40 -6.05
C LEU A 37 -1.96 -15.19 -6.17
N GLN A 38 -1.43 -14.58 -5.11
CA GLN A 38 -0.37 -15.12 -4.26
C GLN A 38 -0.22 -14.15 -3.05
N THR A 39 -0.80 -14.45 -1.88
CA THR A 39 -0.26 -15.17 -0.71
C THR A 39 0.31 -14.25 0.38
N ALA A 40 -0.32 -14.30 1.56
CA ALA A 40 0.26 -13.88 2.81
C ALA A 40 1.29 -14.91 3.32
N GLY A 41 2.46 -14.44 3.76
CA GLY A 41 3.13 -14.92 4.98
C GLY A 41 4.02 -16.16 4.94
N ALA A 42 5.34 -15.90 4.93
CA ALA A 42 6.42 -16.57 5.68
C ALA A 42 6.73 -18.07 5.45
N THR A 43 7.86 -18.34 4.77
CA THR A 43 9.03 -19.06 5.34
C THR A 43 10.21 -19.00 4.36
N SER A 44 11.41 -18.96 4.93
CA SER A 44 12.70 -18.66 4.33
C SER A 44 13.06 -19.40 3.04
N GLY A 45 13.74 -18.70 2.12
CA GLY A 45 14.71 -19.31 1.21
C GLY A 45 14.63 -18.89 -0.25
N SER A 46 15.68 -18.19 -0.67
CA SER A 46 16.16 -18.05 -2.05
C SER A 46 15.43 -17.09 -2.98
N GLY A 47 16.22 -16.15 -3.51
CA GLY A 47 15.78 -15.11 -4.41
C GLY A 47 15.59 -15.56 -5.85
N ALA A 48 14.79 -14.77 -6.55
CA ALA A 48 14.85 -14.43 -7.97
C ALA A 48 13.80 -13.33 -8.16
N THR A 49 14.17 -12.05 -8.14
CA THR A 49 14.55 -11.30 -9.36
C THR A 49 13.51 -11.44 -10.48
N THR A 50 12.31 -10.89 -10.29
CA THR A 50 11.60 -10.29 -11.43
C THR A 50 12.06 -8.85 -11.57
N ALA A 51 13.24 -8.73 -12.18
CA ALA A 51 13.66 -7.51 -12.86
C ALA A 51 12.74 -7.32 -14.08
N THR A 52 11.54 -6.82 -13.82
CA THR A 52 10.79 -6.01 -14.78
C THR A 52 10.97 -4.58 -14.29
N THR A 53 11.22 -3.65 -15.22
CA THR A 53 11.31 -2.20 -15.00
C THR A 53 9.99 -1.65 -14.45
N GLU A 54 9.60 -2.05 -13.25
CA GLU A 54 8.41 -1.58 -12.56
C GLU A 54 8.85 -0.54 -11.54
N LEU A 55 8.26 0.65 -11.62
CA LEU A 55 8.46 1.70 -10.64
C LEU A 55 8.22 1.12 -9.22
N PRO A 56 9.01 1.54 -8.23
CA PRO A 56 8.83 1.11 -6.85
C PRO A 56 7.44 1.51 -6.34
N GLY A 57 6.83 0.63 -5.55
CA GLY A 57 5.61 0.94 -4.82
C GLY A 57 5.90 1.92 -3.67
N PHE A 58 4.90 2.71 -3.29
CA PHE A 58 5.07 3.68 -2.20
C PHE A 58 5.31 3.00 -0.85
N ASP A 59 4.81 1.78 -0.64
CA ASP A 59 5.12 0.93 0.52
C ASP A 59 6.62 0.58 0.65
N GLN A 60 7.39 0.68 -0.45
CA GLN A 60 8.83 0.42 -0.45
C GLN A 60 9.65 1.66 -0.04
N LEU A 61 9.01 2.81 0.18
CA LEU A 61 9.64 4.07 0.57
C LEU A 61 10.59 3.92 1.75
N GLY A 62 10.13 3.28 2.84
CA GLY A 62 10.94 3.08 4.03
C GLY A 62 12.13 2.15 3.79
N ALA A 63 12.00 1.15 2.92
CA ALA A 63 13.09 0.26 2.53
C ALA A 63 14.13 0.98 1.68
N LEU A 64 13.70 1.77 0.69
CA LEU A 64 14.57 2.60 -0.15
C LEU A 64 15.35 3.62 0.67
N ARG A 65 14.68 4.29 1.60
CA ARG A 65 15.30 5.23 2.53
C ARG A 65 16.38 4.54 3.37
N LYS A 66 16.07 3.38 3.97
CA LYS A 66 17.02 2.59 4.78
C LYS A 66 18.20 2.08 3.94
N ALA A 67 17.96 1.67 2.70
CA ALA A 67 19.02 1.25 1.77
C ALA A 67 20.01 2.39 1.47
N LYS A 68 19.55 3.65 1.47
CA LYS A 68 20.41 4.83 1.36
C LYS A 68 21.02 5.29 2.69
N GLY A 69 20.72 4.63 3.81
CA GLY A 69 21.18 5.04 5.13
C GLY A 69 20.61 6.37 5.62
N LEU A 70 19.47 6.80 5.05
CA LEU A 70 18.84 8.06 5.42
C LEU A 70 17.93 7.87 6.64
N GLU A 71 17.99 8.78 7.60
CA GLU A 71 16.99 8.84 8.67
C GLU A 71 15.69 9.48 8.19
N VAL A 72 14.57 9.11 8.83
CA VAL A 72 13.24 9.68 8.55
C VAL A 72 13.27 11.20 8.67
N ALA A 73 13.84 11.73 9.75
CA ALA A 73 13.90 13.17 9.99
C ALA A 73 14.73 13.90 8.93
N THR A 74 15.81 13.29 8.44
CA THR A 74 16.67 13.86 7.41
C THR A 74 15.93 13.94 6.08
N LEU A 75 15.34 12.83 5.62
CA LEU A 75 14.57 12.82 4.37
C LEU A 75 13.38 13.79 4.41
N ALA A 76 12.65 13.81 5.54
CA ALA A 76 11.52 14.71 5.71
C ALA A 76 11.92 16.18 5.60
N ARG A 77 13.03 16.58 6.23
CA ARG A 77 13.57 17.93 6.16
C ARG A 77 13.99 18.32 4.75
N THR A 78 14.63 17.42 4.00
CA THR A 78 15.04 17.70 2.62
C THR A 78 13.84 17.88 1.69
N VAL A 79 12.79 17.08 1.89
CA VAL A 79 11.54 17.17 1.11
C VAL A 79 10.69 18.38 1.54
N GLY A 80 10.95 18.97 2.71
CA GLY A 80 10.21 20.11 3.24
C GLY A 80 8.92 19.72 3.99
N ILE A 81 8.86 18.50 4.53
CA ILE A 81 7.73 18.00 5.32
C ILE A 81 8.15 17.68 6.76
N SER A 82 7.17 17.50 7.65
CA SER A 82 7.48 17.12 9.04
C SER A 82 7.86 15.62 9.13
N PRO A 83 8.77 15.23 10.06
CA PRO A 83 9.15 13.84 10.25
C PRO A 83 7.96 12.92 10.54
N SER A 84 7.04 13.33 11.41
CA SER A 84 5.83 12.58 11.72
C SER A 84 4.90 12.42 10.50
N TYR A 85 4.89 13.39 9.60
CA TYR A 85 4.13 13.29 8.35
C TYR A 85 4.74 12.24 7.42
N LEU A 86 6.08 12.17 7.33
CA LEU A 86 6.76 11.12 6.60
C LEU A 86 6.51 9.73 7.21
N GLU A 87 6.42 9.60 8.54
CA GLU A 87 6.06 8.34 9.20
C GLU A 87 4.62 7.90 8.87
N LEU A 88 3.66 8.83 8.87
CA LEU A 88 2.27 8.54 8.47
C LEU A 88 2.19 8.06 7.02
N ILE A 89 3.07 8.59 6.17
CA ILE A 89 3.24 8.17 4.79
C ILE A 89 3.87 6.78 4.71
N GLU A 90 4.98 6.52 5.41
CA GLU A 90 5.65 5.21 5.42
C GLU A 90 4.75 4.09 5.97
N ASN A 91 3.84 4.42 6.89
CA ASN A 91 2.85 3.49 7.44
C ASN A 91 1.60 3.32 6.55
N GLY A 92 1.49 4.03 5.43
CA GLY A 92 0.33 3.98 4.53
C GLY A 92 -0.92 4.68 5.07
N THR A 93 -0.85 5.31 6.24
CA THR A 93 -1.96 6.02 6.88
C THR A 93 -2.37 7.28 6.11
N ARG A 94 -1.43 7.88 5.35
CA ARG A 94 -1.70 9.09 4.58
C ARG A 94 -1.10 9.04 3.19
N GLN A 95 -1.89 9.46 2.20
CA GLN A 95 -1.38 9.69 0.86
C GLN A 95 -0.85 11.13 0.73
N PRO A 96 0.41 11.30 0.31
CA PRO A 96 0.93 12.60 -0.05
C PRO A 96 0.45 13.03 -1.44
N ASP A 97 0.44 14.34 -1.63
CA ASP A 97 0.23 15.01 -2.89
C ASP A 97 1.37 14.77 -3.89
N SER A 98 1.10 15.00 -5.17
CA SER A 98 2.02 14.67 -6.27
C SER A 98 3.35 15.44 -6.20
N ALA A 99 3.35 16.65 -5.64
CA ALA A 99 4.57 17.42 -5.41
C ALA A 99 5.51 16.69 -4.44
N ILE A 100 4.98 16.22 -3.30
CA ILE A 100 5.75 15.50 -2.29
C ILE A 100 6.22 14.14 -2.82
N LYS A 101 5.36 13.41 -3.55
CA LYS A 101 5.74 12.15 -4.22
C LYS A 101 6.94 12.34 -5.15
N ARG A 102 6.92 13.40 -5.98
CA ARG A 102 8.03 13.71 -6.89
C ARG A 102 9.30 14.06 -6.13
N SER A 103 9.21 14.88 -5.08
CA SER A 103 10.37 15.22 -4.25
C SER A 103 10.97 13.97 -3.58
N LEU A 104 10.13 13.09 -3.03
CA LEU A 104 10.59 11.82 -2.45
C LEU A 104 11.26 10.92 -3.50
N ALA A 105 10.68 10.85 -4.71
CA ALA A 105 11.26 10.08 -5.80
C ALA A 105 12.67 10.58 -6.14
N TRP A 106 12.83 11.91 -6.23
CA TRP A 106 14.09 12.55 -6.56
C TRP A 106 15.17 12.30 -5.49
N GLU A 107 14.84 12.50 -4.21
CA GLU A 107 15.75 12.25 -3.08
C GLU A 107 16.20 10.78 -3.01
N LEU A 108 15.29 9.87 -3.31
CA LEU A 108 15.58 8.44 -3.31
C LEU A 108 16.26 7.98 -4.59
N GLY A 109 16.27 8.80 -5.64
CA GLY A 109 16.85 8.47 -6.94
C GLY A 109 16.02 7.45 -7.70
N VAL A 110 14.70 7.46 -7.52
CA VAL A 110 13.76 6.59 -8.23
C VAL A 110 13.02 7.40 -9.30
N PRO A 111 12.70 6.80 -10.47
CA PRO A 111 12.09 7.52 -11.59
C PRO A 111 10.65 7.97 -11.32
N GLY A 112 9.99 7.37 -10.33
CA GLY A 112 8.63 7.69 -9.92
C GLY A 112 8.06 6.57 -9.05
N TRP A 113 6.76 6.64 -8.77
CA TRP A 113 6.07 5.64 -7.97
C TRP A 113 5.05 4.86 -8.79
N ARG A 114 4.87 3.58 -8.45
CA ARG A 114 3.84 2.73 -9.07
C ARG A 114 2.45 3.32 -8.82
N GLY A 115 1.67 3.52 -9.89
CA GLY A 115 0.30 4.03 -9.82
C GLY A 115 0.17 5.54 -10.05
N GLU A 116 1.24 6.23 -10.49
CA GLU A 116 1.06 7.49 -11.23
C GLU A 116 0.62 7.17 -12.67
N PRO A 117 -0.45 7.81 -13.18
CA PRO A 117 -0.84 7.73 -14.59
C PRO A 117 0.14 8.46 -15.52
#